data_AF-A0A0J0Y592-F1
#
_entry.id   AF-A0A0J0Y592-F1
#
_cell.length_a   1.000
_cell.length_b   1.000
_cell.length_c   1.000
_cell.angle_alpha   90.00
_cell.angle_beta   90.00
_cell.angle_gamma   90.00
#
_symmetry.space_group_name_H-M   'P 1'
#
loop_
_entity.id
_entity.type
_entity.pdbx_description
1 polymer ?
#
loop_
_entity_poly.entity_id
_entity_poly.type
_entity_poly.pdbx_seq_one_letter_code
_entity_poly.pdbx_strand_id
1 'polypeptide(L)'
;MQMKNIVKMLLFLIIVVAGSVWYLLWRKEGVLETKDNAALIDLGDKNRSLFIRAKVWGVAGNNVEIVLSKSNSKLTDKAEDYVFFTSEIFYKVGKDTVILYAPESSISEPDAKIQPVRVNNLKTADEIRDYKINYKKYGLERISVYR
;
A
#
# COMPACT_ATOMS: atom_id res chain seq x y z
N MET A 1 -16.32 -5.08 53.33
CA MET A 1 -15.82 -3.90 52.58
C MET A 1 -14.72 -4.28 51.58
N GLN A 2 -13.70 -5.03 52.00
CA GLN A 2 -12.61 -5.58 51.18
C GLN A 2 -13.07 -6.34 49.91
N MET A 3 -14.04 -7.26 50.04
CA MET A 3 -14.51 -8.10 48.91
C MET A 3 -15.19 -7.30 47.78
N LYS A 4 -15.90 -6.22 48.11
CA LYS A 4 -16.52 -5.33 47.10
C LYS A 4 -15.47 -4.54 46.31
N ASN A 5 -14.34 -4.21 46.94
CA ASN A 5 -13.23 -3.52 46.28
C ASN A 5 -12.43 -4.47 45.38
N ILE A 6 -12.27 -5.74 45.79
CA ILE A 6 -11.63 -6.78 44.96
C ILE A 6 -12.46 -7.07 43.71
N VAL A 7 -13.78 -7.19 43.82
CA VAL A 7 -14.68 -7.41 42.66
C VAL A 7 -14.63 -6.23 41.69
N LYS A 8 -14.63 -4.98 42.19
CA LYS A 8 -14.50 -3.78 41.34
C LYS A 8 -13.15 -3.72 40.61
N MET A 9 -12.07 -4.09 41.29
CA MET A 9 -10.73 -4.16 40.69
C MET A 9 -10.65 -5.21 39.57
N LEU A 10 -11.24 -6.39 39.78
CA LEU A 10 -11.32 -7.44 38.76
C LEU A 10 -12.15 -6.99 37.54
N LEU A 11 -13.30 -6.35 37.76
CA LEU A 11 -14.11 -5.78 36.68
C LEU A 11 -13.34 -4.73 35.87
N PHE A 12 -12.62 -3.83 36.54
CA PHE A 12 -11.79 -2.84 35.87
C PHE A 12 -10.69 -3.49 35.03
N LEU A 13 -10.00 -4.50 35.57
CA LEU A 13 -8.97 -5.25 34.84
C LEU A 13 -9.54 -5.91 33.58
N ILE A 14 -10.72 -6.53 33.67
CA ILE A 14 -11.40 -7.14 32.52
C ILE A 14 -11.71 -6.10 31.44
N ILE A 15 -12.17 -4.90 31.82
CA ILE A 15 -12.45 -3.81 30.87
C ILE A 15 -11.16 -3.34 30.19
N VAL A 16 -10.06 -3.20 30.94
CA VAL A 16 -8.75 -2.80 30.37
C VAL A 16 -8.22 -3.86 29.41
N VAL A 17 -8.30 -5.14 29.78
CA VAL A 17 -7.87 -6.25 28.90
C VAL A 17 -8.76 -6.32 27.66
N ALA A 18 -10.08 -6.24 27.82
CA ALA A 18 -11.02 -6.22 26.70
C ALA A 18 -10.78 -5.03 25.77
N GLY A 19 -10.55 -3.83 26.31
CA GLY A 19 -10.21 -2.63 25.54
C GLY A 19 -8.87 -2.77 24.82
N SER A 20 -7.87 -3.38 25.45
CA SER A 20 -6.56 -3.64 24.85
C SER A 20 -6.63 -4.65 23.71
N VAL A 21 -7.38 -5.74 23.90
CA VAL A 21 -7.64 -6.74 22.86
C VAL A 21 -8.42 -6.13 21.71
N TRP A 22 -9.46 -5.34 22.01
CA TRP A 22 -10.24 -4.60 21.01
C TRP A 22 -9.37 -3.64 20.21
N TYR A 23 -8.48 -2.88 20.87
CA TYR A 23 -7.54 -1.98 20.21
C TYR A 23 -6.57 -2.74 19.29
N LEU A 24 -6.05 -3.89 19.73
CA LEU A 24 -5.17 -4.73 18.92
C LEU A 24 -5.89 -5.36 17.72
N LEU A 25 -7.16 -5.75 17.86
CA LEU A 25 -7.99 -6.25 16.78
C LEU A 25 -8.34 -5.14 15.78
N TRP A 26 -8.73 -3.96 16.26
CA TRP A 26 -8.99 -2.80 15.39
C TRP A 26 -7.74 -2.40 14.60
N ARG A 27 -6.54 -2.45 15.20
CA ARG A 27 -5.31 -2.15 14.45
C ARG A 27 -5.08 -3.12 13.28
N LYS A 28 -5.54 -4.38 13.39
CA LYS A 28 -5.48 -5.36 12.29
C LYS A 28 -6.62 -5.16 11.26
N GLU A 29 -7.78 -4.70 11.70
CA GLU A 29 -8.96 -4.43 10.85
C GLU A 29 -9.00 -3.02 10.27
N GLY A 30 -8.11 -2.12 10.72
CA GLY A 30 -8.11 -0.68 10.43
C GLY A 30 -7.86 -0.28 8.97
N VAL A 31 -7.74 -1.27 8.08
CA VAL A 31 -7.80 -1.05 6.63
C VAL A 31 -8.93 -1.94 6.11
N LEU A 32 -10.18 -1.51 6.33
CA LEU A 32 -11.30 -2.04 5.54
C LEU A 32 -11.07 -1.58 4.10
N GLU A 33 -10.33 -2.39 3.34
CA GLU A 33 -10.08 -2.18 1.92
C GLU A 33 -11.42 -2.32 1.20
N THR A 34 -11.88 -1.23 0.61
CA THR A 34 -13.14 -1.20 -0.14
C THR A 34 -12.96 -1.74 -1.56
N LYS A 35 -11.75 -1.63 -2.10
CA LYS A 35 -11.30 -2.18 -3.39
C LYS A 35 -9.82 -2.54 -3.33
N ASP A 36 -9.47 -3.67 -3.93
CA ASP A 36 -8.09 -4.19 -4.03
C ASP A 36 -7.87 -4.74 -5.45
N ASN A 37 -6.90 -4.18 -6.17
CA ASN A 37 -6.37 -4.72 -7.41
C ASN A 37 -4.88 -4.97 -7.20
N ALA A 38 -4.43 -6.22 -7.39
CA ALA A 38 -3.06 -6.64 -7.14
C ALA A 38 -2.43 -7.25 -8.39
N ALA A 39 -1.14 -7.03 -8.59
CA ALA A 39 -0.33 -7.76 -9.56
C ALA A 39 0.96 -8.28 -8.89
N LEU A 40 1.38 -9.46 -9.32
CA LEU A 40 2.65 -10.07 -8.96
C LEU A 40 3.64 -9.81 -10.09
N ILE A 41 4.75 -9.16 -9.78
CA ILE A 41 5.87 -8.98 -10.70
C ILE A 41 6.91 -10.06 -10.38
N ASP A 42 6.97 -11.06 -11.25
CA ASP A 42 7.96 -12.13 -11.19
C ASP A 42 9.23 -11.70 -11.94
N LEU A 43 10.35 -11.62 -11.22
CA LEU A 43 11.67 -11.29 -11.80
C LEU A 43 12.46 -12.54 -12.21
N GLY A 44 11.84 -13.72 -12.24
CA GLY A 44 12.43 -14.97 -12.75
C GLY A 44 13.37 -15.68 -11.77
N ASP A 45 13.83 -14.99 -10.72
CA ASP A 45 14.51 -15.62 -9.58
C ASP A 45 13.51 -15.94 -8.48
N LYS A 46 13.53 -17.19 -7.99
CA LYS A 46 12.59 -17.76 -6.99
C LYS A 46 12.42 -16.98 -5.67
N ASN A 47 13.19 -15.91 -5.45
CA ASN A 47 13.17 -15.08 -4.24
C ASN A 47 13.07 -13.56 -4.52
N ARG A 48 12.81 -13.14 -5.76
CA ARG A 48 12.71 -11.73 -6.14
C ARG A 48 11.33 -11.40 -6.73
N SER A 49 10.28 -11.69 -5.98
CA SER A 49 8.93 -11.25 -6.33
C SER A 49 8.65 -9.86 -5.77
N LEU A 50 8.00 -9.01 -6.55
CA LEU A 50 7.47 -7.73 -6.11
C LEU A 50 5.94 -7.75 -6.21
N PHE A 51 5.30 -7.21 -5.20
CA PHE A 51 3.84 -7.09 -5.14
C PHE A 51 3.47 -5.64 -5.35
N ILE A 52 2.63 -5.38 -6.35
CA ILE A 52 2.08 -4.05 -6.61
C ILE A 52 0.57 -4.09 -6.40
N ARG A 53 0.05 -3.20 -5.55
CA ARG A 53 -1.35 -3.22 -5.13
C ARG A 53 -1.95 -1.84 -5.14
N ALA A 54 -3.09 -1.71 -5.77
CA ALA A 54 -3.91 -0.51 -5.74
C ALA A 54 -5.06 -0.73 -4.77
N LYS A 55 -5.16 0.11 -3.74
CA LYS A 55 -6.18 -0.03 -2.70
C LYS A 55 -6.85 1.30 -2.35
N VAL A 56 -8.10 1.17 -1.90
CA VAL A 56 -8.88 2.26 -1.33
C VAL A 56 -9.29 1.88 0.08
N TRP A 57 -9.02 2.79 1.03
CA TRP A 57 -9.28 2.55 2.44
C TRP A 57 -9.80 3.80 3.16
N GLY A 58 -10.23 3.60 4.40
CA GLY A 58 -10.94 4.60 5.19
C GLY A 58 -12.46 4.45 5.04
N VAL A 59 -13.19 4.92 6.06
CA VAL A 59 -14.65 4.69 6.20
C VAL A 59 -15.45 5.19 4.99
N ALA A 60 -14.99 6.26 4.36
CA ALA A 60 -15.61 6.84 3.15
C ALA A 60 -14.84 6.52 1.85
N GLY A 61 -13.84 5.63 1.91
CA GLY A 61 -12.93 5.38 0.78
C GLY A 61 -12.11 6.62 0.37
N ASN A 62 -11.77 7.46 1.33
CA ASN A 62 -11.11 8.74 1.12
C ASN A 62 -9.58 8.62 0.96
N ASN A 63 -9.00 7.45 1.17
CA ASN A 63 -7.58 7.20 0.94
C ASN A 63 -7.41 6.30 -0.26
N VAL A 64 -6.61 6.76 -1.21
CA VAL A 64 -6.29 6.07 -2.46
C VAL A 64 -4.78 5.96 -2.54
N GLU A 65 -4.28 4.73 -2.59
CA GLU A 65 -2.85 4.50 -2.71
C GLU A 65 -2.54 3.27 -3.55
N ILE A 66 -1.38 3.33 -4.21
CA ILE A 66 -0.77 2.19 -4.87
C ILE A 66 0.54 1.90 -4.13
N VAL A 67 0.76 0.65 -3.77
CA VAL A 67 1.90 0.24 -2.94
C VAL A 67 2.70 -0.81 -3.71
N LEU A 68 4.01 -0.60 -3.82
CA LEU A 68 4.96 -1.61 -4.27
C LEU A 68 5.79 -2.09 -3.09
N SER A 69 5.75 -3.40 -2.84
CA SER A 69 6.39 -4.05 -1.70
C SER A 69 7.10 -5.33 -2.12
N LYS A 70 8.10 -5.74 -1.32
CA LYS A 70 8.68 -7.10 -1.38
C LYS A 70 7.79 -8.14 -0.70
N SER A 71 6.83 -7.70 0.12
CA SER A 71 5.92 -8.57 0.85
C SER A 71 4.50 -8.49 0.29
N ASN A 72 3.71 -9.55 0.49
CA ASN A 72 2.28 -9.54 0.18
C ASN A 72 1.43 -9.00 1.37
N SER A 73 2.04 -8.29 2.33
CA SER A 73 1.36 -7.79 3.54
C SER A 73 0.35 -6.70 3.19
N LYS A 74 -0.95 -6.84 3.49
CA LYS A 74 -1.95 -5.78 3.18
C LYS A 74 -1.67 -4.42 3.83
N LEU A 75 -0.91 -4.43 4.92
CA LEU A 75 -0.48 -3.21 5.61
C LEU A 75 0.65 -2.54 4.83
N THR A 76 0.51 -1.23 4.63
CA THR A 76 1.53 -0.39 4.02
C THR A 76 2.55 0.00 5.07
N ASP A 77 3.82 -0.23 4.80
CA ASP A 77 4.93 0.30 5.60
C ASP A 77 5.67 1.36 4.78
N LYS A 78 5.52 2.64 5.15
CA LYS A 78 6.17 3.75 4.42
C LYS A 78 7.69 3.72 4.51
N ALA A 79 8.27 3.03 5.49
CA ALA A 79 9.72 2.89 5.62
C ALA A 79 10.29 1.82 4.67
N GLU A 80 9.48 0.81 4.32
CA GLU A 80 9.92 -0.34 3.52
C GLU A 80 9.32 -0.39 2.10
N ASP A 81 8.17 0.25 1.88
CA ASP A 81 7.41 0.20 0.63
C ASP A 81 7.50 1.52 -0.15
N TYR A 82 7.43 1.42 -1.48
CA TYR A 82 7.06 2.58 -2.29
C TYR A 82 5.55 2.79 -2.21
N VAL A 83 5.14 4.01 -1.88
CA VAL A 83 3.73 4.38 -1.78
C VAL A 83 3.45 5.52 -2.76
N PHE A 84 2.42 5.35 -3.58
CA PHE A 84 1.97 6.32 -4.55
C PHE A 84 0.56 6.78 -4.19
N PHE A 85 0.40 8.03 -3.77
CA PHE A 85 -0.89 8.64 -3.43
C PHE A 85 -1.64 9.09 -4.69
N THR A 86 -1.94 8.14 -5.56
CA THR A 86 -2.64 8.33 -6.84
C THR A 86 -3.51 7.11 -7.13
N SER A 87 -4.53 7.28 -7.98
CA SER A 87 -5.43 6.20 -8.38
C SER A 87 -4.88 5.28 -9.46
N GLU A 88 -3.82 5.69 -10.16
CA GLU A 88 -3.19 4.91 -11.22
C GLU A 88 -1.70 5.23 -11.35
N ILE A 89 -0.91 4.22 -11.71
CA ILE A 89 0.48 4.36 -12.13
C ILE A 89 0.76 3.42 -13.31
N PHE A 90 1.87 3.66 -14.00
CA PHE A 90 2.30 2.86 -15.14
C PHE A 90 3.63 2.21 -14.80
N TYR A 91 3.85 0.99 -15.27
CA TYR A 91 5.09 0.29 -15.02
C TYR A 91 5.49 -0.59 -16.20
N LYS A 92 6.76 -0.97 -16.24
CA LYS A 92 7.23 -2.05 -17.11
C LYS A 92 8.24 -2.91 -16.39
N VAL A 93 8.24 -4.19 -16.75
CA VAL A 93 9.17 -5.19 -16.25
C VAL A 93 10.20 -5.44 -17.35
N GLY A 94 11.42 -4.99 -17.12
CA GLY A 94 12.58 -5.36 -17.94
C GLY A 94 13.22 -6.66 -17.46
N LYS A 95 14.31 -7.07 -18.11
CA LYS A 95 15.02 -8.32 -17.78
C LYS A 95 15.45 -8.40 -16.31
N ASP A 96 15.97 -7.29 -15.76
CA ASP A 96 16.51 -7.22 -14.40
C ASP A 96 16.06 -5.95 -13.67
N THR A 97 15.00 -5.27 -14.13
CA THR A 97 14.62 -3.96 -13.58
C THR A 97 13.12 -3.74 -13.70
N VAL A 98 12.51 -3.20 -12.65
CA VAL A 98 11.13 -2.69 -12.69
C VAL A 98 11.19 -1.19 -12.73
N ILE A 99 10.53 -0.59 -13.73
CA ILE A 99 10.46 0.87 -13.87
C ILE A 99 9.01 1.31 -13.68
N LEU A 100 8.78 2.16 -12.69
CA LEU A 100 7.48 2.76 -12.38
C LEU A 100 7.47 4.21 -12.83
N TYR A 101 6.29 4.67 -13.23
CA TYR A 101 6.01 6.02 -13.69
C TYR A 101 4.80 6.55 -12.92
N ALA A 102 4.99 7.61 -12.15
CA ALA A 102 3.97 8.20 -11.32
C ALA A 102 4.14 9.73 -11.24
N PRO A 103 3.06 10.49 -11.00
CA PRO A 103 3.17 11.93 -10.71
C PRO A 103 4.16 12.19 -9.58
N GLU A 104 5.09 13.12 -9.76
CA GLU A 104 6.15 13.43 -8.78
C GLU A 104 5.60 13.70 -7.38
N SER A 105 4.52 14.48 -7.31
CA SER A 105 3.85 14.85 -6.07
C SER A 105 3.15 13.70 -5.34
N SER A 106 2.98 12.54 -5.99
CA SER A 106 2.31 11.38 -5.40
C SER A 106 3.27 10.39 -4.73
N ILE A 107 4.58 10.56 -4.90
CA ILE A 107 5.56 9.53 -4.55
C ILE A 107 6.03 9.71 -3.10
N SER A 108 5.90 8.64 -2.31
CA SER A 108 6.57 8.45 -1.03
C SER A 108 7.53 7.28 -1.16
N GLU A 109 8.81 7.55 -1.01
CA GLU A 109 9.87 6.57 -1.17
C GLU A 109 10.22 5.92 0.18
N PRO A 110 10.59 4.64 0.22
CA PRO A 110 11.07 3.98 1.43
C PRO A 110 12.45 4.49 1.82
N ASP A 111 12.81 4.32 3.09
CA ASP A 111 14.13 4.68 3.63
C ASP A 111 15.24 3.90 2.89
N ALA A 112 14.99 2.62 2.60
CA ALA A 112 15.87 1.76 1.82
C ALA A 112 15.23 1.40 0.47
N LYS A 113 15.89 1.80 -0.62
CA LYS A 113 15.43 1.54 -1.99
C LYS A 113 15.28 0.03 -2.25
N ILE A 114 14.09 -0.37 -2.71
CA ILE A 114 13.83 -1.72 -3.20
C ILE A 114 14.60 -1.92 -4.52
N GLN A 115 15.55 -2.85 -4.56
CA GLN A 115 16.21 -3.25 -5.80
C GLN A 115 15.44 -4.42 -6.45
N PRO A 116 15.33 -4.48 -7.79
CA PRO A 116 15.88 -3.57 -8.80
C PRO A 116 14.83 -2.55 -9.30
N VAL A 117 14.23 -1.78 -8.40
CA VAL A 117 13.15 -0.85 -8.74
C VAL A 117 13.69 0.55 -9.04
N ARG A 118 13.21 1.15 -10.13
CA ARG A 118 13.41 2.55 -10.47
C ARG A 118 12.06 3.24 -10.57
N VAL A 119 11.97 4.44 -10.01
CA VAL A 119 10.78 5.29 -10.09
C VAL A 119 11.13 6.52 -10.93
N ASN A 120 10.35 6.77 -11.98
CA ASN A 120 10.45 7.92 -12.85
C ASN A 120 9.30 8.88 -12.55
N ASN A 121 9.67 10.14 -12.29
CA ASN A 121 8.74 11.19 -11.92
C ASN A 121 8.10 11.81 -13.16
N LEU A 122 6.76 11.76 -13.24
CA LEU A 122 5.99 12.53 -14.21
C LEU A 122 5.76 13.93 -13.62
N LYS A 123 6.32 14.96 -14.25
CA LYS A 123 6.44 16.30 -13.64
C LYS A 123 5.33 17.25 -14.05
N THR A 124 4.83 17.10 -15.27
CA THR A 124 3.86 18.04 -15.84
C THR A 124 2.50 17.38 -16.04
N ALA A 125 1.43 18.19 -16.01
CA ALA A 125 0.08 17.71 -16.30
C ALA A 125 -0.03 17.10 -17.71
N ASP A 126 0.70 17.65 -18.68
CA ASP A 126 0.76 17.12 -20.05
C ASP A 126 1.43 15.75 -20.10
N GLU A 127 2.53 15.57 -19.37
CA GLU A 127 3.22 14.27 -19.28
C GLU A 127 2.33 13.22 -18.59
N ILE A 128 1.68 13.57 -17.49
CA ILE A 128 0.73 12.68 -16.80
C ILE A 128 -0.42 12.28 -17.74
N ARG A 129 -0.98 13.24 -18.47
CA ARG A 129 -2.05 13.01 -19.45
C ARG A 129 -1.58 12.12 -20.60
N ASP A 130 -0.37 12.35 -21.10
CA ASP A 130 0.20 11.56 -22.18
C ASP A 130 0.35 10.10 -21.78
N TYR A 131 0.93 9.82 -20.61
CA TYR A 131 1.04 8.45 -20.11
C TYR A 131 -0.34 7.81 -19.92
N LYS A 132 -1.31 8.53 -19.35
CA LYS A 132 -2.68 8.03 -19.18
C LYS A 132 -3.34 7.56 -20.48
N ILE A 133 -3.07 8.24 -21.59
CA ILE A 133 -3.68 7.94 -22.90
C ILE A 133 -2.81 6.93 -23.69
N ASN A 134 -1.49 7.08 -23.65
CA ASN A 134 -0.55 6.45 -24.56
C ASN A 134 0.33 5.36 -23.93
N TYR A 135 0.15 4.99 -22.64
CA TYR A 135 1.00 4.00 -21.95
C TYR A 135 1.24 2.70 -22.73
N LYS A 136 0.23 2.19 -23.45
CA LYS A 136 0.38 0.98 -24.28
C LYS A 136 1.38 1.15 -25.43
N LYS A 137 1.45 2.34 -26.04
CA LYS A 137 2.43 2.66 -27.10
C LYS A 137 3.85 2.63 -26.56
N TYR A 138 4.02 2.90 -25.27
CA TYR A 138 5.31 2.83 -24.57
C TYR A 138 5.65 1.44 -24.02
N GLY A 139 4.80 0.44 -24.28
CA GLY A 139 4.98 -0.93 -23.77
C GLY A 139 4.84 -1.02 -22.25
N LEU A 140 4.04 -0.13 -21.65
CA LEU A 140 3.79 -0.11 -20.21
C LEU A 140 2.52 -0.89 -19.88
N GLU A 141 2.50 -1.43 -18.68
CA GLU A 141 1.32 -1.92 -17.98
C GLU A 141 0.76 -0.80 -17.08
N ARG A 142 -0.53 -0.91 -16.74
CA ARG A 142 -1.23 0.03 -15.87
C ARG A 142 -1.81 -0.74 -14.70
N ILE A 143 -1.54 -0.27 -13.49
CA ILE A 143 -2.31 -0.64 -12.31
C ILE A 143 -3.13 0.56 -11.84
N SER A 144 -4.40 0.31 -11.54
CA SER A 144 -5.32 1.32 -11.05
C SER A 144 -6.26 0.74 -10.01
N VAL A 145 -6.70 1.61 -9.12
CA VAL A 145 -7.79 1.36 -8.19
C VAL A 145 -9.12 1.11 -8.91
N TYR A 146 -9.32 1.73 -10.06
CA TYR A 146 -10.52 1.59 -10.86
C TYR A 146 -10.26 0.57 -11.98
N ARG A 147 -11.23 -0.33 -12.21
CA ARG A 147 -11.17 -1.30 -13.32
C ARG A 147 -11.52 -0.61 -14.64
#